data_AF-C3LM03-F1
#
_entry.id   AF-C3LM03-F1
#
_cell.length_a   1.000
_cell.length_b   1.000
_cell.length_c   1.000
_cell.angle_alpha   90.00
_cell.angle_beta   90.00
_cell.angle_gamma   90.00
#
_symmetry.space_group_name_H-M   'P 1'
#
loop_
_entity.id
_entity.type
_entity.pdbx_description
1 polymer ?
#
loop_
_entity_poly.entity_id
_entity_poly.type
_entity_poly.pdbx_seq_one_letter_code
_entity_poly.pdbx_strand_id
1 'polypeptide(L)'
;MRLEVLCEDRLGLTRELLDILASKSIDLRGIEIDVIGIIYLNCPDIDFETFSELMAEIRRIPGVKDVRKIQFMPIERHNTELISLLNNLPDAVLAINLKGAVDMANHAAAALFNREESSMIGQQISALMPVFNFTRWLEGSKSRLREDVVLDGLDYVMEIMPVYISSDAKQSTLASAMMMLRAANAGLTSTTQIPLQSNLGFEHFVGVSNRHKSLMSQAKKLAMLDQPLLIEGETGTGKEMLAKACHNRSDRSSAPFLVLSCASMPDDVAETELFGHAPGSFNHQQGHKGIFEQANGGTVFLDEIGEMSPHLQIKLLRFLQDGTFRRVGEEHEIHVDVRVIASTRHNLADLAESRRFREDLFYRLNVLTLRIPPLRERPSDVQPLLELFITKHCNKLGMLKPKLTDDLLDKLSQYQWPGNMRQLDNMVLRALTEIEGDVLGIEPFHLPQVDSVSSAPSINLDGSLDDIMKEYESQVLDRLFQSFPSSRKLAKRLNVSHTSIANKLRDYGIRKR
;
A
#
# COMPACT_ATOMS: atom_id res chain seq x y z
N MET A 1 -43.38 -7.64 20.12
CA MET A 1 -43.04 -7.85 21.54
C MET A 1 -42.36 -9.20 21.77
N ARG A 2 -41.54 -9.31 22.81
CA ARG A 2 -40.96 -10.59 23.27
C ARG A 2 -41.44 -10.90 24.69
N LEU A 3 -41.86 -12.12 24.93
CA LEU A 3 -42.39 -12.58 26.22
C LEU A 3 -41.53 -13.71 26.77
N GLU A 4 -41.36 -13.71 28.09
CA GLU A 4 -40.82 -14.81 28.86
C GLU A 4 -41.91 -15.35 29.77
N VAL A 5 -42.23 -16.63 29.61
CA VAL A 5 -43.22 -17.37 30.40
C VAL A 5 -42.46 -18.37 31.26
N LEU A 6 -42.41 -18.13 32.57
CA LEU A 6 -41.86 -19.08 33.53
C LEU A 6 -42.95 -20.09 33.87
N CYS A 7 -42.71 -21.35 33.57
CA CYS A 7 -43.68 -22.41 33.81
C CYS A 7 -43.06 -23.68 34.40
N GLU A 8 -43.91 -24.54 34.92
CA GLU A 8 -43.54 -25.91 35.26
C GLU A 8 -43.51 -26.76 33.98
N ASP A 9 -42.48 -27.59 33.84
CA ASP A 9 -42.34 -28.48 32.69
C ASP A 9 -43.47 -29.50 32.69
N ARG A 10 -44.49 -29.24 31.86
CA ARG A 10 -45.65 -30.11 31.69
C ARG A 10 -46.04 -30.23 30.22
N LEU A 11 -46.47 -31.43 29.86
CA LEU A 11 -47.03 -31.70 28.53
C LEU A 11 -48.30 -30.85 28.29
N GLY A 12 -48.36 -30.24 27.11
CA GLY A 12 -49.52 -29.47 26.65
C GLY A 12 -49.47 -27.96 26.94
N LEU A 13 -48.54 -27.48 27.79
CA LEU A 13 -48.46 -26.06 28.14
C LEU A 13 -48.15 -25.17 26.92
N THR A 14 -47.22 -25.59 26.06
CA THR A 14 -46.91 -24.89 24.80
C THR A 14 -48.14 -24.78 23.90
N ARG A 15 -48.97 -25.81 23.84
CA ARG A 15 -50.21 -25.80 23.05
C ARG A 15 -51.22 -24.81 23.62
N GLU A 16 -51.42 -24.81 24.94
CA GLU A 16 -52.33 -23.88 25.60
C GLU A 16 -51.90 -22.42 25.39
N LEU A 17 -50.60 -22.13 25.43
CA LEU A 17 -50.07 -20.80 25.10
C LEU A 17 -50.38 -20.40 23.65
N LEU A 18 -50.19 -21.31 22.69
CA LEU A 18 -50.48 -21.06 21.28
C LEU A 18 -51.97 -20.89 21.01
N ASP A 19 -52.82 -21.65 21.71
CA ASP A 19 -54.28 -21.54 21.60
C ASP A 19 -54.77 -20.16 22.10
N ILE A 20 -54.19 -19.62 23.17
CA ILE A 20 -54.48 -18.26 23.64
C ILE A 20 -54.07 -17.22 22.59
N LEU A 21 -52.85 -17.31 22.05
CA LEU A 21 -52.38 -16.40 21.00
C LEU A 21 -53.28 -16.44 19.75
N ALA A 22 -53.68 -17.65 19.34
CA ALA A 22 -54.59 -17.85 18.22
C ALA A 22 -55.99 -17.26 18.49
N SER A 23 -56.51 -17.41 19.70
CA SER A 23 -57.83 -16.85 20.09
C SER A 23 -57.88 -15.32 20.00
N LYS A 24 -56.74 -14.64 20.19
CA LYS A 24 -56.57 -13.19 20.07
C LYS A 24 -56.06 -12.76 18.68
N SER A 25 -55.96 -13.68 17.72
CA SER A 25 -55.42 -13.44 16.37
C SER A 25 -53.99 -12.84 16.37
N ILE A 26 -53.13 -13.31 17.28
CA ILE A 26 -51.73 -12.88 17.39
C ILE A 26 -50.83 -13.92 16.73
N ASP A 27 -50.11 -13.50 15.68
CA ASP A 27 -49.16 -14.37 14.97
C ASP A 27 -47.88 -14.61 15.78
N LEU A 28 -47.45 -15.87 15.83
CA LEU A 28 -46.17 -16.26 16.41
C LEU A 28 -45.06 -16.15 15.36
N ARG A 29 -44.05 -15.33 15.63
CA ARG A 29 -42.84 -15.18 14.78
C ARG A 29 -41.72 -16.13 15.19
N GLY A 30 -41.69 -16.54 16.45
CA GLY A 30 -40.67 -17.46 16.97
C GLY A 30 -41.02 -17.95 18.37
N ILE A 31 -40.56 -19.15 18.69
CA ILE A 31 -40.69 -19.77 20.01
C ILE A 31 -39.40 -20.47 20.37
N GLU A 32 -38.94 -20.26 21.60
CA GLU A 32 -37.79 -20.96 22.17
C GLU A 32 -38.22 -21.59 23.49
N ILE A 33 -37.79 -22.84 23.72
CA ILE A 33 -38.07 -23.57 24.95
C ILE A 33 -36.72 -23.86 25.61
N ASP A 34 -36.53 -23.32 26.81
CA ASP A 34 -35.35 -23.57 27.60
C ASP A 34 -35.52 -24.84 28.46
N VAL A 35 -34.40 -25.48 28.79
CA VAL A 35 -34.33 -26.74 29.54
C VAL A 35 -34.86 -26.61 30.99
N ILE A 36 -35.04 -25.37 31.46
CA ILE A 36 -35.45 -25.02 32.84
C ILE A 36 -36.97 -24.73 32.92
N GLY A 37 -37.74 -25.04 31.87
CA GLY A 37 -39.19 -24.80 31.86
C GLY A 37 -39.56 -23.33 31.61
N ILE A 38 -38.75 -22.63 30.82
CA ILE A 38 -39.06 -21.26 30.37
C ILE A 38 -39.44 -21.32 28.89
N ILE A 39 -40.57 -20.71 28.54
CA ILE A 39 -41.00 -20.56 27.16
C ILE A 39 -40.88 -19.10 26.76
N TYR A 40 -40.15 -18.86 25.68
CA TYR A 40 -39.98 -17.54 25.10
C TYR A 40 -40.84 -17.42 23.84
N LEU A 41 -41.55 -16.31 23.69
CA LEU A 41 -42.44 -16.07 22.56
C LEU A 41 -42.09 -14.74 21.89
N ASN A 42 -41.94 -14.77 20.56
CA ASN A 42 -41.78 -13.58 19.73
C ASN A 42 -43.07 -13.33 18.94
N CYS A 43 -43.76 -12.23 19.24
CA CYS A 43 -45.04 -11.84 18.65
C CYS A 43 -44.96 -10.40 18.12
N PRO A 44 -45.85 -9.94 17.23
CA PRO A 44 -45.95 -8.51 16.88
C PRO A 44 -46.25 -7.66 18.12
N ASP A 45 -45.93 -6.36 18.06
CA ASP A 45 -46.37 -5.43 19.10
C ASP A 45 -47.88 -5.18 18.98
N ILE A 46 -48.56 -5.15 20.13
CA ILE A 46 -50.01 -4.99 20.27
C ILE A 46 -50.31 -3.81 21.20
N ASP A 47 -51.54 -3.32 21.18
CA ASP A 47 -51.99 -2.24 22.07
C ASP A 47 -52.03 -2.69 23.55
N PHE A 48 -52.09 -1.71 24.45
CA PHE A 48 -51.97 -1.96 25.89
C PHE A 48 -53.14 -2.75 26.48
N GLU A 49 -54.37 -2.56 25.98
CA GLU A 49 -55.55 -3.27 26.49
C GLU A 49 -55.45 -4.75 26.14
N THR A 50 -55.21 -5.06 24.87
CA THR A 50 -54.99 -6.43 24.38
C THR A 50 -53.80 -7.10 25.07
N PHE A 51 -52.71 -6.35 25.29
CA PHE A 51 -51.54 -6.84 26.02
C PHE A 51 -51.86 -7.21 27.46
N SER A 52 -52.57 -6.35 28.19
CA SER A 52 -52.91 -6.57 29.59
C SER A 52 -53.81 -7.80 29.76
N GLU A 53 -54.81 -7.97 28.88
CA GLU A 53 -55.66 -9.16 28.85
C GLU A 53 -54.87 -10.43 28.56
N LEU A 54 -54.00 -10.40 27.54
CA LEU A 54 -53.16 -11.54 27.18
C LEU A 54 -52.29 -12.00 28.36
N MET A 55 -51.64 -11.05 29.05
CA MET A 55 -50.80 -11.36 30.21
C MET A 55 -51.60 -11.95 31.37
N ALA A 56 -52.85 -11.50 31.56
CA ALA A 56 -53.74 -12.05 32.58
C ALA A 56 -54.22 -13.46 32.23
N GLU A 57 -54.56 -13.72 30.97
CA GLU A 57 -54.97 -15.05 30.49
C GLU A 57 -53.82 -16.06 30.56
N ILE A 58 -52.61 -15.67 30.16
CA ILE A 58 -51.44 -16.55 30.25
C ILE A 58 -51.13 -16.92 31.71
N ARG A 59 -51.24 -15.97 32.66
CA ARG A 59 -51.04 -16.25 34.09
C ARG A 59 -52.11 -17.16 34.70
N ARG A 60 -53.29 -17.29 34.08
CA ARG A 60 -54.35 -18.21 34.53
C ARG A 60 -54.10 -19.66 34.09
N ILE A 61 -53.18 -19.90 33.14
CA ILE A 61 -52.82 -21.25 32.74
C ILE A 61 -52.22 -21.99 33.95
N PRO A 62 -52.75 -23.17 34.31
CA PRO A 62 -52.17 -23.98 35.37
C PRO A 62 -50.70 -24.31 35.07
N GLY A 63 -49.82 -24.07 36.05
CA GLY A 63 -48.38 -24.31 35.91
C GLY A 63 -47.58 -23.12 35.36
N VAL A 64 -48.21 -22.01 34.95
CA VAL A 64 -47.49 -20.75 34.69
C VAL A 64 -47.28 -20.01 36.02
N LYS A 65 -46.02 -19.73 36.35
CA LYS A 65 -45.62 -19.01 37.58
C LYS A 65 -45.56 -17.52 37.36
N ASP A 66 -45.00 -17.10 36.23
CA ASP A 66 -44.88 -15.69 35.89
C ASP A 66 -44.81 -15.49 34.36
N VAL A 67 -45.17 -14.30 33.93
CA VAL A 67 -45.03 -13.84 32.54
C VAL A 67 -44.57 -12.40 32.55
N ARG A 68 -43.54 -12.10 31.78
CA ARG A 68 -43.02 -10.74 31.63
C ARG A 68 -42.56 -10.45 30.21
N LYS A 69 -42.53 -9.16 29.86
CA LYS A 69 -41.95 -8.68 28.60
C LYS A 69 -40.44 -8.60 28.74
N ILE A 70 -39.73 -9.14 27.76
CA ILE A 70 -38.26 -9.07 27.66
C ILE A 70 -37.86 -8.22 26.44
N GLN A 71 -36.62 -7.77 26.42
CA GLN A 71 -36.09 -6.97 25.31
C GLN A 71 -35.69 -7.83 24.12
N PHE A 72 -35.02 -8.96 24.37
CA PHE A 72 -34.48 -9.88 23.35
C PHE A 72 -34.75 -11.32 23.75
N MET A 73 -34.97 -12.19 22.76
CA MET A 73 -35.00 -13.63 22.97
C MET A 73 -33.60 -14.15 23.35
N PRO A 74 -33.46 -15.29 24.06
CA PRO A 74 -32.16 -15.87 24.41
C PRO A 74 -31.24 -16.08 23.21
N ILE A 75 -31.74 -16.68 22.12
CA ILE A 75 -30.91 -16.89 20.91
C ILE A 75 -30.57 -15.57 20.21
N GLU A 76 -31.51 -14.61 20.15
CA GLU A 76 -31.28 -13.28 19.59
C GLU A 76 -30.16 -12.58 20.36
N ARG A 77 -30.21 -12.62 21.69
CA ARG A 77 -29.19 -12.06 22.58
C ARG A 77 -27.85 -12.75 22.39
N HIS A 78 -27.81 -14.08 22.43
CA HIS A 78 -26.57 -14.85 22.29
C HIS A 78 -25.90 -14.58 20.94
N ASN A 79 -26.66 -14.56 19.84
CA ASN A 79 -26.15 -14.24 18.51
C ASN A 79 -25.61 -12.79 18.45
N THR A 80 -26.33 -11.84 19.07
CA THR A 80 -25.88 -10.44 19.13
C THR A 80 -24.57 -10.31 19.92
N GLU A 81 -24.43 -11.03 21.04
CA GLU A 81 -23.19 -11.08 21.83
C GLU A 81 -22.03 -11.67 21.00
N LEU A 82 -22.24 -12.80 20.30
CA LEU A 82 -21.22 -13.42 19.44
C LEU A 82 -20.79 -12.50 18.29
N ILE A 83 -21.74 -11.87 17.59
CA ILE A 83 -21.44 -10.91 16.51
C ILE A 83 -20.65 -9.73 17.07
N SER A 84 -21.02 -9.24 18.25
CA SER A 84 -20.30 -8.13 18.92
C SER A 84 -18.87 -8.51 19.29
N LEU A 85 -18.62 -9.75 19.72
CA LEU A 85 -17.27 -10.26 19.96
C LEU A 85 -16.45 -10.33 18.67
N LEU A 86 -17.04 -10.85 17.59
CA LEU A 86 -16.38 -10.95 16.28
C LEU A 86 -16.05 -9.56 15.70
N ASN A 87 -16.95 -8.60 15.87
CA ASN A 87 -16.78 -7.21 15.45
C ASN A 87 -15.68 -6.46 16.22
N ASN A 88 -15.35 -6.91 17.43
CA ASN A 88 -14.26 -6.35 18.24
C ASN A 88 -12.92 -7.08 18.04
N LEU A 89 -12.85 -8.13 17.22
CA LEU A 89 -11.58 -8.77 16.91
C LEU A 89 -10.68 -7.84 16.07
N PRO A 90 -9.38 -7.77 16.35
CA PRO A 90 -8.45 -6.93 15.60
C PRO A 90 -8.17 -7.50 14.20
N ASP A 91 -8.25 -8.82 14.05
CA ASP A 91 -8.01 -9.51 12.78
C ASP A 91 -9.28 -9.52 11.92
N ALA A 92 -9.10 -9.41 10.60
CA ALA A 92 -10.19 -9.49 9.65
C ALA A 92 -10.72 -10.93 9.59
N VAL A 93 -12.03 -11.11 9.80
CA VAL A 93 -12.72 -12.40 9.82
C VAL A 93 -13.91 -12.38 8.86
N LEU A 94 -13.99 -13.40 8.01
CA LEU A 94 -15.04 -13.63 7.04
C LEU A 94 -15.63 -15.03 7.22
N ALA A 95 -16.97 -15.14 7.18
CA ALA A 95 -17.64 -16.42 7.00
C ALA A 95 -18.11 -16.54 5.54
N ILE A 96 -17.81 -17.66 4.90
CA ILE A 96 -18.06 -17.90 3.47
C ILE A 96 -18.92 -19.16 3.33
N ASN A 97 -20.06 -19.07 2.65
CA ASN A 97 -20.89 -20.24 2.37
C ASN A 97 -20.26 -21.16 1.30
N LEU A 98 -20.84 -22.34 1.14
CA LEU A 98 -20.39 -23.34 0.16
C LEU A 98 -20.48 -22.87 -1.31
N LYS A 99 -21.22 -21.79 -1.60
CA LYS A 99 -21.29 -21.19 -2.94
C LYS A 99 -20.23 -20.10 -3.16
N GLY A 100 -19.35 -19.87 -2.18
CA GLY A 100 -18.29 -18.86 -2.24
C GLY A 100 -18.75 -17.44 -1.92
N ALA A 101 -20.00 -17.24 -1.47
CA ALA A 101 -20.47 -15.93 -1.06
C ALA A 101 -20.23 -15.67 0.43
N VAL A 102 -19.91 -14.41 0.77
CA VAL A 102 -19.67 -13.97 2.15
C VAL A 102 -20.99 -13.89 2.92
N ASP A 103 -21.13 -14.66 3.98
CA ASP A 103 -22.30 -14.61 4.87
C ASP A 103 -22.12 -13.60 6.01
N MET A 104 -20.87 -13.36 6.42
CA MET A 104 -20.52 -12.45 7.52
C MET A 104 -19.12 -11.86 7.30
N ALA A 105 -18.95 -10.59 7.64
CA ALA A 105 -17.66 -9.92 7.68
C ALA A 105 -17.61 -9.04 8.94
N ASN A 106 -16.56 -9.17 9.75
CA ASN A 106 -16.40 -8.29 10.91
C ASN A 106 -15.93 -6.88 10.52
N HIS A 107 -15.94 -5.93 11.47
CA HIS A 107 -15.46 -4.56 11.21
C HIS A 107 -14.02 -4.48 10.69
N ALA A 108 -13.12 -5.34 11.18
CA ALA A 108 -11.74 -5.40 10.68
C ALA A 108 -11.69 -5.83 9.20
N ALA A 109 -12.53 -6.77 8.78
CA ALA A 109 -12.66 -7.16 7.38
C ALA A 109 -13.26 -6.04 6.51
N ALA A 110 -14.33 -5.38 6.98
CA ALA A 110 -14.92 -4.23 6.28
C ALA A 110 -13.88 -3.10 6.05
N ALA A 111 -13.09 -2.80 7.09
CA ALA A 111 -12.00 -1.82 7.02
C ALA A 111 -10.88 -2.26 6.06
N LEU A 112 -10.48 -3.54 6.09
CA LEU A 112 -9.43 -4.09 5.23
C LEU A 112 -9.78 -3.96 3.74
N PHE A 113 -11.01 -4.29 3.36
CA PHE A 113 -11.47 -4.21 1.96
C PHE A 113 -12.03 -2.84 1.57
N ASN A 114 -11.98 -1.86 2.47
CA ASN A 114 -12.51 -0.49 2.28
C ASN A 114 -13.98 -0.49 1.77
N ARG A 115 -14.83 -1.34 2.37
CA ARG A 115 -16.23 -1.53 1.99
C ARG A 115 -17.14 -1.51 3.21
N GLU A 116 -18.40 -1.14 3.00
CA GLU A 116 -19.42 -1.30 4.03
C GLU A 116 -19.78 -2.78 4.23
N GLU A 117 -20.04 -3.17 5.47
CA GLU A 117 -20.41 -4.55 5.84
C GLU A 117 -21.60 -5.06 5.03
N SER A 118 -22.62 -4.22 4.86
CA SER A 118 -23.83 -4.50 4.07
C SER A 118 -23.54 -4.83 2.60
N SER A 119 -22.50 -4.21 2.02
CA SER A 119 -22.09 -4.41 0.62
C SER A 119 -21.23 -5.67 0.42
N MET A 120 -20.63 -6.18 1.50
CA MET A 120 -19.79 -7.36 1.48
C MET A 120 -20.63 -8.64 1.56
N ILE A 121 -21.72 -8.61 2.33
CA ILE A 121 -22.62 -9.77 2.49
C ILE A 121 -23.24 -10.14 1.14
N GLY A 122 -23.19 -11.43 0.79
CA GLY A 122 -23.65 -11.99 -0.47
C GLY A 122 -22.67 -11.84 -1.63
N GLN A 123 -21.59 -11.08 -1.48
CA GLN A 123 -20.57 -10.92 -2.51
C GLN A 123 -19.71 -12.17 -2.62
N GLN A 124 -19.26 -12.51 -3.83
CA GLN A 124 -18.34 -13.62 -4.09
C GLN A 124 -16.94 -13.33 -3.53
N ILE A 125 -16.37 -14.29 -2.79
CA ILE A 125 -15.03 -14.14 -2.19
C ILE A 125 -13.95 -13.92 -3.25
N SER A 126 -14.10 -14.46 -4.45
CA SER A 126 -13.18 -14.24 -5.57
C SER A 126 -13.11 -12.77 -6.02
N ALA A 127 -14.14 -11.97 -5.72
CA ALA A 127 -14.14 -10.53 -6.01
C ALA A 127 -13.39 -9.72 -4.95
N LEU A 128 -13.34 -10.21 -3.70
CA LEU A 128 -12.60 -9.58 -2.60
C LEU A 128 -11.15 -10.06 -2.56
N MET A 129 -10.92 -11.34 -2.84
CA MET A 129 -9.61 -11.98 -2.88
C MET A 129 -9.42 -12.78 -4.17
N PRO A 130 -9.05 -12.11 -5.29
CA PRO A 130 -8.78 -12.78 -6.55
C PRO A 130 -7.60 -13.76 -6.50
N VAL A 131 -6.67 -13.53 -5.57
CA VAL A 131 -5.45 -14.32 -5.39
C VAL A 131 -5.76 -15.73 -4.85
N PHE A 132 -6.86 -15.89 -4.12
CA PHE A 132 -7.24 -17.15 -3.49
C PHE A 132 -8.38 -17.85 -4.25
N ASN A 133 -8.18 -19.11 -4.64
CA ASN A 133 -9.19 -19.92 -5.32
C ASN A 133 -9.99 -20.75 -4.31
N PHE A 134 -11.10 -20.17 -3.83
CA PHE A 134 -12.00 -20.81 -2.86
C PHE A 134 -12.59 -22.14 -3.37
N THR A 135 -13.02 -22.20 -4.64
CA THR A 135 -13.61 -23.42 -5.23
C THR A 135 -12.64 -24.59 -5.19
N ARG A 136 -11.37 -24.33 -5.54
CA ARG A 136 -10.32 -25.35 -5.49
C ARG A 136 -10.07 -25.86 -4.06
N TRP A 137 -10.08 -24.97 -3.08
CA TRP A 137 -9.94 -25.36 -1.68
C TRP A 137 -11.14 -26.19 -1.20
N LEU A 138 -12.36 -25.80 -1.58
CA LEU A 138 -13.60 -26.47 -1.22
C LEU A 138 -13.71 -27.89 -1.81
N GLU A 139 -13.23 -28.09 -3.04
CA GLU A 139 -13.20 -29.39 -3.72
C GLU A 139 -12.05 -30.30 -3.23
N GLY A 140 -11.02 -29.71 -2.62
CA GLY A 140 -9.82 -30.40 -2.14
C GLY A 140 -9.96 -31.06 -0.77
N SER A 141 -8.89 -30.99 0.03
CA SER A 141 -8.77 -31.67 1.34
C SER A 141 -9.69 -31.11 2.43
N LYS A 142 -10.41 -29.98 2.17
CA LYS A 142 -11.29 -29.30 3.14
C LYS A 142 -10.65 -29.19 4.51
N SER A 143 -9.37 -28.84 4.54
CA SER A 143 -8.56 -28.75 5.74
C SER A 143 -8.16 -27.31 6.00
N ARG A 144 -7.78 -27.01 7.24
CA ARG A 144 -7.16 -25.74 7.59
C ARG A 144 -5.97 -25.47 6.66
N LEU A 145 -5.99 -24.32 6.00
CA LEU A 145 -4.94 -23.87 5.08
C LEU A 145 -4.43 -22.52 5.57
N ARG A 146 -3.11 -22.34 5.55
CA ARG A 146 -2.43 -21.10 5.89
C ARG A 146 -1.51 -20.74 4.73
N GLU A 147 -1.67 -19.55 4.17
CA GLU A 147 -0.86 -19.04 3.07
C GLU A 147 -0.51 -17.56 3.29
N ASP A 148 0.67 -17.16 2.83
CA ASP A 148 1.05 -15.75 2.78
C ASP A 148 0.48 -15.14 1.49
N VAL A 149 -0.22 -14.02 1.63
CA VAL A 149 -0.91 -13.32 0.54
C VAL A 149 -0.59 -11.84 0.57
N VAL A 150 -0.55 -11.21 -0.59
CA VAL A 150 -0.36 -9.76 -0.72
C VAL A 150 -1.70 -9.12 -1.09
N LEU A 151 -2.20 -8.24 -0.23
CA LEU A 151 -3.42 -7.47 -0.47
C LEU A 151 -3.07 -5.98 -0.49
N ASP A 152 -3.42 -5.31 -1.59
CA ASP A 152 -3.09 -3.90 -1.85
C ASP A 152 -1.62 -3.55 -1.55
N GLY A 153 -0.70 -4.49 -1.81
CA GLY A 153 0.73 -4.33 -1.61
C GLY A 153 1.25 -4.52 -0.18
N LEU A 154 0.42 -5.01 0.74
CA LEU A 154 0.81 -5.38 2.10
C LEU A 154 0.78 -6.90 2.31
N ASP A 155 1.72 -7.40 3.11
CA ASP A 155 1.81 -8.81 3.48
C ASP A 155 0.78 -9.19 4.55
N TYR A 156 -0.03 -10.19 4.23
CA TYR A 156 -0.97 -10.82 5.14
C TYR A 156 -0.71 -12.32 5.21
N VAL A 157 -0.98 -12.88 6.39
CA VAL A 157 -1.16 -14.31 6.59
C VAL A 157 -2.66 -14.57 6.49
N MET A 158 -3.06 -15.28 5.44
CA MET A 158 -4.42 -15.77 5.29
C MET A 158 -4.53 -17.16 5.91
N GLU A 159 -5.60 -17.38 6.66
CA GLU A 159 -5.94 -18.67 7.22
C GLU A 159 -7.40 -18.99 6.90
N ILE A 160 -7.66 -20.15 6.31
CA ILE A 160 -9.02 -20.61 6.02
C ILE A 160 -9.26 -21.99 6.63
N MET A 161 -10.42 -22.17 7.27
CA MET A 161 -10.80 -23.43 7.91
C MET A 161 -12.26 -23.79 7.62
N PRO A 162 -12.58 -25.09 7.46
CA PRO A 162 -13.95 -25.55 7.33
C PRO A 162 -14.71 -25.40 8.66
N VAL A 163 -15.96 -24.99 8.59
CA VAL A 163 -16.88 -24.95 9.72
C VAL A 163 -17.89 -26.09 9.56
N TYR A 164 -17.87 -27.01 10.51
CA TYR A 164 -18.76 -28.14 10.54
C TYR A 164 -19.86 -27.94 11.58
N ILE A 165 -21.10 -28.20 11.20
CA ILE A 165 -22.24 -28.23 12.12
C ILE A 165 -22.54 -29.69 12.44
N SER A 166 -22.55 -30.00 13.74
CA SER A 166 -22.94 -31.32 14.24
C SER A 166 -24.46 -31.33 14.45
N SER A 167 -25.14 -32.31 13.85
CA SER A 167 -26.52 -32.63 14.22
C SER A 167 -26.56 -33.64 15.37
N ASP A 168 -27.69 -33.73 16.08
CA ASP A 168 -27.93 -34.71 17.16
C ASP A 168 -27.61 -36.16 16.76
N ALA A 169 -27.60 -36.46 15.46
CA ALA A 169 -27.27 -37.76 14.90
C ALA A 169 -25.75 -38.06 14.79
N LYS A 170 -24.87 -37.24 15.39
CA LYS A 170 -23.38 -37.36 15.31
C LYS A 170 -22.80 -37.29 13.89
N GLN A 171 -23.60 -36.89 12.90
CA GLN A 171 -23.13 -36.65 11.54
C GLN A 171 -22.75 -35.18 11.39
N SER A 172 -21.47 -34.96 11.14
CA SER A 172 -20.89 -33.64 10.91
C SER A 172 -21.06 -33.26 9.45
N THR A 173 -21.74 -32.14 9.19
CA THR A 173 -21.94 -31.60 7.84
C THR A 173 -21.16 -30.30 7.68
N LEU A 174 -20.45 -30.16 6.57
CA LEU A 174 -19.77 -28.92 6.24
C LEU A 174 -20.82 -27.84 5.97
N ALA A 175 -20.83 -26.78 6.78
CA ALA A 175 -21.81 -25.71 6.66
C ALA A 175 -21.23 -24.50 5.93
N SER A 176 -20.00 -24.12 6.27
CA SER A 176 -19.33 -22.93 5.74
C SER A 176 -17.82 -23.04 5.89
N ALA A 177 -17.11 -21.98 5.52
CA ALA A 177 -15.70 -21.79 5.81
C ALA A 177 -15.49 -20.48 6.55
N MET A 178 -14.55 -20.45 7.47
CA MET A 178 -14.10 -19.24 8.14
C MET A 178 -12.73 -18.87 7.57
N MET A 179 -12.60 -17.64 7.08
CA MET A 179 -11.34 -17.06 6.63
C MET A 179 -10.93 -15.94 7.58
N MET A 180 -9.64 -15.92 7.95
CA MET A 180 -9.03 -14.91 8.77
C MET A 180 -7.80 -14.33 8.06
N LEU A 181 -7.64 -13.02 8.10
CA LEU A 181 -6.51 -12.30 7.50
C LEU A 181 -5.80 -11.51 8.60
N ARG A 182 -4.51 -11.79 8.80
CA ARG A 182 -3.67 -11.08 9.78
C ARG A 182 -2.51 -10.41 9.07
N ALA A 183 -2.25 -9.14 9.36
CA ALA A 183 -1.07 -8.47 8.81
C ALA A 183 0.19 -9.19 9.31
N ALA A 184 1.11 -9.54 8.42
CA ALA A 184 2.31 -10.31 8.76
C ALA A 184 3.20 -9.61 9.81
N ASN A 185 3.03 -8.29 9.96
CA ASN A 185 3.82 -7.43 10.85
C ASN A 185 3.08 -6.96 12.12
N ALA A 186 1.86 -7.43 12.39
CA ALA A 186 1.05 -6.97 13.55
C ALA A 186 1.51 -7.51 14.92
N GLY A 187 2.66 -8.18 14.98
CA GLY A 187 3.26 -8.64 16.22
C GLY A 187 4.78 -8.71 16.12
N LEU A 188 5.47 -7.76 16.77
CA LEU A 188 6.82 -7.99 17.29
C LEU A 188 6.73 -9.11 18.34
N THR A 189 6.72 -10.37 17.90
CA THR A 189 7.03 -11.61 18.66
C THR A 189 6.66 -12.84 17.82
N SER A 190 7.44 -13.14 16.78
CA SER A 190 7.78 -14.54 16.50
C SER A 190 9.10 -14.59 15.75
N THR A 191 10.15 -14.88 16.52
CA THR A 191 11.36 -15.54 16.02
C THR A 191 10.97 -16.87 15.40
N THR A 192 10.70 -16.84 14.10
CA THR A 192 10.94 -18.00 13.24
C THR A 192 11.38 -17.44 11.90
N GLN A 193 12.70 -17.26 11.78
CA GLN A 193 13.38 -17.12 10.51
C GLN A 193 13.06 -18.37 9.70
N ILE A 194 12.02 -18.29 8.89
CA ILE A 194 11.91 -19.07 7.67
C ILE A 194 12.10 -18.02 6.59
N PRO A 195 13.20 -18.05 5.81
CA PRO A 195 13.24 -17.30 4.57
C PRO A 195 12.29 -18.02 3.61
N LEU A 196 10.99 -17.72 3.73
CA LEU A 196 10.03 -18.08 2.71
C LEU A 196 10.38 -17.25 1.49
N GLN A 197 10.94 -17.91 0.49
CA GLN A 197 10.99 -17.43 -0.88
C GLN A 197 9.55 -17.12 -1.30
N SER A 198 9.08 -15.90 -1.03
CA SER A 198 7.88 -15.40 -1.65
C SER A 198 8.23 -15.11 -3.11
N ASN A 199 7.69 -15.93 -4.03
CA ASN A 199 7.67 -15.62 -5.47
C ASN A 199 6.82 -14.36 -5.80
N LEU A 200 6.34 -13.68 -4.76
CA LEU A 200 5.58 -12.44 -4.77
C LEU A 200 6.56 -11.28 -4.93
N GLY A 201 6.38 -10.47 -5.97
CA GLY A 201 7.26 -9.34 -6.26
C GLY A 201 6.47 -8.17 -6.84
N PHE A 202 5.87 -8.40 -8.01
CA PHE A 202 5.05 -7.40 -8.69
C PHE A 202 3.71 -7.08 -8.00
N GLU A 203 3.24 -7.92 -7.07
CA GLU A 203 1.99 -7.72 -6.34
C GLU A 203 2.10 -6.60 -5.29
N HIS A 204 3.33 -6.25 -4.88
CA HIS A 204 3.60 -5.11 -4.00
C HIS A 204 3.44 -3.75 -4.69
N PHE A 205 3.33 -3.73 -6.02
CA PHE A 205 3.20 -2.48 -6.77
C PHE A 205 1.74 -2.07 -6.88
N VAL A 206 1.41 -0.95 -6.23
CA VAL A 206 0.09 -0.34 -6.26
C VAL A 206 0.09 0.85 -7.24
N GLY A 207 -0.87 0.85 -8.16
CA GLY A 207 -1.07 1.92 -9.13
C GLY A 207 -2.16 1.60 -10.14
N VAL A 208 -2.94 2.61 -10.50
CA VAL A 208 -4.08 2.50 -11.42
C VAL A 208 -3.84 3.18 -12.77
N SER A 209 -2.84 4.05 -12.84
CA SER A 209 -2.48 4.83 -14.03
C SER A 209 -2.07 3.94 -15.20
N ASN A 210 -2.40 4.36 -16.42
CA ASN A 210 -2.01 3.65 -17.63
C ASN A 210 -0.47 3.54 -17.76
N ARG A 211 0.24 4.58 -17.30
CA ARG A 211 1.72 4.59 -17.26
C ARG A 211 2.26 3.51 -16.32
N HIS A 212 1.70 3.39 -15.12
CA HIS A 212 2.07 2.33 -14.17
C HIS A 212 1.77 0.94 -14.74
N LYS A 213 0.57 0.71 -15.28
CA LYS A 213 0.18 -0.57 -15.88
C LYS A 213 1.10 -0.97 -17.04
N SER A 214 1.43 -0.02 -17.92
CA SER A 214 2.37 -0.24 -19.02
C SER A 214 3.76 -0.59 -18.51
N LEU A 215 4.27 0.15 -17.52
CA LEU A 215 5.57 -0.12 -16.88
C LEU A 215 5.61 -1.52 -16.27
N MET A 216 4.59 -1.90 -15.49
CA MET A 216 4.51 -3.23 -14.89
C MET A 216 4.42 -4.34 -15.93
N SER A 217 3.66 -4.13 -17.01
CA SER A 217 3.60 -5.10 -18.11
C SER A 217 4.95 -5.24 -18.83
N GLN A 218 5.67 -4.15 -19.05
CA GLN A 218 6.99 -4.17 -19.68
C GLN A 218 8.02 -4.83 -18.76
N ALA A 219 8.06 -4.44 -17.48
CA ALA A 219 8.94 -5.03 -16.48
C ALA A 219 8.73 -6.54 -16.35
N LYS A 220 7.48 -7.00 -16.35
CA LYS A 220 7.15 -8.44 -16.34
C LYS A 220 7.69 -9.21 -17.56
N LYS A 221 7.78 -8.57 -18.73
CA LYS A 221 8.37 -9.17 -19.94
C LYS A 221 9.89 -9.19 -19.88
N LEU A 222 10.50 -8.05 -19.51
CA LEU A 222 11.95 -7.91 -19.43
C LEU A 222 12.56 -8.73 -18.29
N ALA A 223 11.79 -9.01 -17.22
CA ALA A 223 12.21 -9.87 -16.12
C ALA A 223 12.60 -11.30 -16.56
N MET A 224 12.00 -11.82 -17.63
CA MET A 224 12.29 -13.16 -18.18
C MET A 224 13.54 -13.21 -19.07
N LEU A 225 14.13 -12.06 -19.40
CA LEU A 225 15.32 -11.99 -20.23
C LEU A 225 16.57 -11.95 -19.35
N ASP A 226 17.61 -12.71 -19.72
CA ASP A 226 18.85 -12.79 -18.93
C ASP A 226 19.83 -11.63 -19.19
N GLN A 227 19.47 -10.71 -20.09
CA GLN A 227 20.30 -9.55 -20.44
C GLN A 227 20.32 -8.49 -19.32
N PRO A 228 21.34 -7.61 -19.29
CA PRO A 228 21.42 -6.50 -18.36
C PRO A 228 20.18 -5.59 -18.44
N LEU A 229 19.67 -5.19 -17.28
CA LEU A 229 18.48 -4.34 -17.15
C LEU A 229 18.83 -3.02 -16.48
N LEU A 230 18.65 -1.91 -17.19
CA LEU A 230 18.80 -0.55 -16.67
C LEU A 230 17.44 0.01 -16.22
N ILE A 231 17.35 0.43 -14.96
CA ILE A 231 16.17 1.06 -14.36
C ILE A 231 16.46 2.54 -14.11
N GLU A 232 15.87 3.39 -14.93
CA GLU A 232 15.97 4.84 -14.83
C GLU A 232 14.79 5.40 -14.05
N GLY A 233 15.07 6.33 -13.13
CA GLY A 233 14.00 7.04 -12.43
C GLY A 233 14.53 7.88 -11.28
N GLU A 234 13.76 8.88 -10.89
CA GLU A 234 14.11 9.77 -9.79
C GLU A 234 14.27 9.03 -8.46
N THR A 235 14.89 9.69 -7.49
CA THR A 235 15.01 9.17 -6.12
C THR A 235 13.62 8.98 -5.51
N GLY A 236 13.45 7.90 -4.73
CA GLY A 236 12.16 7.59 -4.08
C GLY A 236 11.07 7.01 -5.00
N THR A 237 11.40 6.61 -6.23
CA THR A 237 10.44 5.97 -7.18
C THR A 237 10.34 4.45 -7.06
N GLY A 238 11.05 3.81 -6.12
CA GLY A 238 10.96 2.36 -5.87
C GLY A 238 11.78 1.48 -6.82
N LYS A 239 12.91 1.97 -7.34
CA LYS A 239 13.78 1.25 -8.29
C LYS A 239 14.27 -0.10 -7.75
N GLU A 240 14.72 -0.14 -6.49
CA GLU A 240 15.17 -1.38 -5.84
C GLU A 240 14.05 -2.42 -5.73
N MET A 241 12.84 -2.00 -5.35
CA MET A 241 11.68 -2.88 -5.28
C MET A 241 11.35 -3.47 -6.67
N LEU A 242 11.55 -2.67 -7.73
CA LEU A 242 11.28 -3.12 -9.11
C LEU A 242 12.35 -4.12 -9.58
N ALA A 243 13.61 -3.88 -9.23
CA ALA A 243 14.71 -4.81 -9.48
C ALA A 243 14.46 -6.15 -8.78
N LYS A 244 14.08 -6.12 -7.50
CA LYS A 244 13.74 -7.32 -6.72
C LYS A 244 12.56 -8.07 -7.32
N ALA A 245 11.51 -7.36 -7.74
CA ALA A 245 10.36 -7.97 -8.42
C ALA A 245 10.74 -8.62 -9.77
N CYS A 246 11.67 -8.01 -10.52
CA CYS A 246 12.19 -8.60 -11.75
C CYS A 246 13.00 -9.88 -11.47
N HIS A 247 13.83 -9.88 -10.43
CA HIS A 247 14.56 -11.07 -10.00
C HIS A 247 13.61 -12.21 -9.59
N ASN A 248 12.63 -11.92 -8.71
CA ASN A 248 11.66 -12.92 -8.24
C ASN A 248 10.83 -13.56 -9.37
N ARG A 249 10.67 -12.87 -10.50
CA ARG A 249 9.94 -13.39 -11.68
C ARG A 249 10.84 -14.13 -12.67
N SER A 250 12.16 -13.95 -12.59
CA SER A 250 13.11 -14.53 -13.53
C SER A 250 13.38 -16.01 -13.26
N ASP A 251 14.05 -16.69 -14.20
CA ASP A 251 14.52 -18.07 -14.02
C ASP A 251 15.55 -18.22 -12.88
N ARG A 252 16.10 -17.10 -12.38
CA ARG A 252 17.05 -17.03 -11.27
C ARG A 252 16.37 -16.72 -9.92
N SER A 253 15.05 -16.81 -9.80
CA SER A 253 14.30 -16.43 -8.58
C SER A 253 14.68 -17.20 -7.31
N SER A 254 15.20 -18.43 -7.46
CA SER A 254 15.69 -19.25 -6.34
C SER A 254 17.16 -18.98 -5.98
N ALA A 255 17.85 -18.18 -6.78
CA ALA A 255 19.28 -17.86 -6.65
C ALA A 255 19.47 -16.54 -5.85
N PRO A 256 20.68 -16.22 -5.37
CA PRO A 256 20.90 -15.00 -4.58
C PRO A 256 20.62 -13.72 -5.36
N PHE A 257 19.98 -12.75 -4.69
CA PHE A 257 19.86 -11.36 -5.12
C PHE A 257 20.67 -10.46 -4.18
N LEU A 258 21.80 -9.96 -4.66
CA LEU A 258 22.68 -9.09 -3.87
C LEU A 258 22.59 -7.65 -4.34
N VAL A 259 22.60 -6.71 -3.40
CA VAL A 259 22.44 -5.28 -3.64
C VAL A 259 23.72 -4.55 -3.24
N LEU A 260 24.17 -3.63 -4.10
CA LEU A 260 25.23 -2.69 -3.78
C LEU A 260 24.81 -1.27 -4.19
N SER A 261 24.96 -0.31 -3.29
CA SER A 261 24.79 1.12 -3.61
C SER A 261 26.16 1.72 -3.97
N CYS A 262 26.29 2.25 -5.20
CA CYS A 262 27.54 2.82 -5.68
C CYS A 262 27.84 4.20 -5.06
N ALA A 263 26.83 4.88 -4.53
CA ALA A 263 26.97 6.23 -3.97
C ALA A 263 27.36 6.26 -2.49
N SER A 264 27.26 5.13 -1.77
CA SER A 264 27.34 5.12 -0.30
C SER A 264 28.73 4.87 0.28
N MET A 265 29.75 4.61 -0.55
CA MET A 265 31.06 4.19 -0.06
C MET A 265 32.23 4.73 -0.90
N PRO A 266 33.43 4.87 -0.32
CA PRO A 266 34.63 5.22 -1.07
C PRO A 266 34.99 4.15 -2.12
N ASP A 267 35.66 4.57 -3.19
CA ASP A 267 36.03 3.70 -4.32
C ASP A 267 36.77 2.42 -3.92
N ASP A 268 37.73 2.50 -3.00
CA ASP A 268 38.51 1.33 -2.55
C ASP A 268 37.62 0.29 -1.83
N VAL A 269 36.61 0.77 -1.10
CA VAL A 269 35.63 -0.09 -0.42
C VAL A 269 34.66 -0.68 -1.44
N ALA A 270 34.15 0.13 -2.37
CA ALA A 270 33.30 -0.37 -3.46
C ALA A 270 34.00 -1.45 -4.29
N GLU A 271 35.29 -1.28 -4.58
CA GLU A 271 36.07 -2.25 -5.33
C GLU A 271 36.20 -3.59 -4.59
N THR A 272 36.51 -3.54 -3.30
CA THR A 272 36.67 -4.75 -2.47
C THR A 272 35.33 -5.43 -2.17
N GLU A 273 34.23 -4.69 -2.09
CA GLU A 273 32.88 -5.24 -2.00
C GLU A 273 32.43 -5.89 -3.32
N LEU A 274 32.68 -5.25 -4.47
CA LEU A 274 32.30 -5.80 -5.78
C LEU A 274 33.10 -7.06 -6.14
N PHE A 275 34.44 -6.95 -6.06
CA PHE A 275 35.36 -7.93 -6.64
C PHE A 275 36.10 -8.77 -5.58
N GLY A 276 36.03 -8.42 -4.29
CA GLY A 276 36.76 -9.12 -3.24
C GLY A 276 38.25 -8.77 -3.19
N HIS A 277 38.95 -9.29 -2.20
CA HIS A 277 40.39 -9.10 -2.02
C HIS A 277 41.11 -10.39 -1.64
N ALA A 278 42.36 -10.52 -2.08
CA ALA A 278 43.21 -11.67 -1.76
C ALA A 278 43.63 -11.67 -0.28
N PRO A 279 43.86 -12.85 0.33
CA PRO A 279 44.46 -12.92 1.66
C PRO A 279 45.81 -12.20 1.68
N GLY A 280 46.07 -11.41 2.73
CA GLY A 280 47.25 -10.56 2.85
C GLY A 280 47.10 -9.16 2.24
N SER A 281 45.99 -8.88 1.54
CA SER A 281 45.65 -7.53 1.08
C SER A 281 45.11 -6.69 2.25
N PHE A 282 45.42 -5.39 2.29
CA PHE A 282 44.94 -4.45 3.32
C PHE A 282 45.15 -4.92 4.77
N ASN A 283 46.26 -5.63 5.06
CA ASN A 283 46.59 -6.17 6.39
C ASN A 283 45.60 -7.23 6.94
N HIS A 284 44.72 -7.79 6.11
CA HIS A 284 43.81 -8.87 6.50
C HIS A 284 44.44 -10.23 6.22
N GLN A 285 44.51 -11.11 7.22
CA GLN A 285 45.09 -12.46 7.06
C GLN A 285 44.22 -13.39 6.20
N GLN A 286 42.92 -13.12 6.11
CA GLN A 286 41.96 -13.88 5.31
C GLN A 286 41.48 -13.01 4.14
N GLY A 287 41.28 -13.64 2.97
CA GLY A 287 40.70 -12.97 1.81
C GLY A 287 39.17 -12.87 1.92
N HIS A 288 38.58 -11.96 1.15
CA HIS A 288 37.13 -11.74 1.09
C HIS A 288 36.61 -11.96 -0.33
N LYS A 289 35.49 -12.68 -0.45
CA LYS A 289 34.79 -12.87 -1.72
C LYS A 289 33.91 -11.66 -2.01
N GLY A 290 34.03 -11.08 -3.20
CA GLY A 290 33.18 -9.98 -3.62
C GLY A 290 31.75 -10.41 -3.95
N ILE A 291 30.85 -9.44 -4.05
CA ILE A 291 29.43 -9.61 -4.37
C ILE A 291 29.23 -10.39 -5.68
N PHE A 292 30.05 -10.16 -6.71
CA PHE A 292 29.94 -10.94 -7.96
C PHE A 292 30.24 -12.43 -7.77
N GLU A 293 31.20 -12.77 -6.90
CA GLU A 293 31.50 -14.17 -6.57
C GLU A 293 30.40 -14.80 -5.72
N GLN A 294 29.86 -14.04 -4.77
CA GLN A 294 28.78 -14.51 -3.89
C GLN A 294 27.45 -14.68 -4.65
N ALA A 295 27.21 -13.86 -5.68
CA ALA A 295 26.01 -13.89 -6.49
C ALA A 295 26.08 -14.83 -7.70
N ASN A 296 27.08 -15.70 -7.79
CA ASN A 296 27.24 -16.62 -8.93
C ASN A 296 25.97 -17.48 -9.15
N GLY A 297 25.43 -17.48 -10.37
CA GLY A 297 24.14 -18.08 -10.75
C GLY A 297 22.91 -17.23 -10.41
N GLY A 298 23.10 -16.09 -9.75
CA GLY A 298 22.06 -15.19 -9.24
C GLY A 298 21.99 -13.85 -9.97
N THR A 299 21.64 -12.80 -9.23
CA THR A 299 21.48 -11.44 -9.74
C THR A 299 22.15 -10.42 -8.82
N VAL A 300 22.86 -9.46 -9.40
CA VAL A 300 23.41 -8.30 -8.69
C VAL A 300 22.67 -7.04 -9.10
N PHE A 301 22.20 -6.30 -8.11
CA PHE A 301 21.59 -4.99 -8.28
C PHE A 301 22.57 -3.88 -7.90
N LEU A 302 22.92 -3.05 -8.87
CA LEU A 302 23.82 -1.90 -8.71
C LEU A 302 22.99 -0.61 -8.64
N ASP A 303 22.81 -0.07 -7.44
CA ASP A 303 22.08 1.18 -7.26
C ASP A 303 22.97 2.40 -7.48
N GLU A 304 22.39 3.42 -8.11
CA GLU A 304 23.03 4.67 -8.51
C GLU A 304 24.32 4.50 -9.31
N ILE A 305 24.29 3.65 -10.35
CA ILE A 305 25.46 3.33 -11.19
C ILE A 305 26.11 4.57 -11.83
N GLY A 306 25.34 5.64 -12.04
CA GLY A 306 25.85 6.91 -12.59
C GLY A 306 26.81 7.67 -11.66
N GLU A 307 26.87 7.32 -10.37
CA GLU A 307 27.81 7.91 -9.40
C GLU A 307 29.13 7.11 -9.31
N MET A 308 29.25 5.99 -10.04
CA MET A 308 30.44 5.14 -10.03
C MET A 308 31.66 5.85 -10.64
N SER A 309 32.83 5.73 -10.01
CA SER A 309 34.05 6.35 -10.51
C SER A 309 34.57 5.73 -11.82
N PRO A 310 35.36 6.47 -12.62
CA PRO A 310 35.91 5.96 -13.87
C PRO A 310 36.74 4.68 -13.72
N HIS A 311 37.41 4.50 -12.57
CA HIS A 311 38.20 3.30 -12.28
C HIS A 311 37.32 2.05 -12.17
N LEU A 312 36.25 2.13 -11.38
CA LEU A 312 35.29 1.05 -11.20
C LEU A 312 34.53 0.73 -12.50
N GLN A 313 34.20 1.76 -13.29
CA GLN A 313 33.54 1.59 -14.59
C GLN A 313 34.38 0.69 -15.54
N ILE A 314 35.72 0.79 -15.53
CA ILE A 314 36.59 -0.07 -16.35
C ILE A 314 36.50 -1.53 -15.94
N LYS A 315 36.50 -1.80 -14.63
CA LYS A 315 36.43 -3.17 -14.11
C LYS A 315 35.05 -3.78 -14.35
N LEU A 316 33.98 -3.00 -14.13
CA LEU A 316 32.63 -3.43 -14.43
C LEU A 316 32.44 -3.70 -15.93
N LEU A 317 33.02 -2.87 -16.80
CA LEU A 317 32.99 -3.10 -18.24
C LEU A 317 33.58 -4.45 -18.61
N ARG A 318 34.75 -4.81 -18.05
CA ARG A 318 35.40 -6.12 -18.29
C ARG A 318 34.53 -7.27 -17.80
N PHE A 319 33.98 -7.13 -16.61
CA PHE A 319 33.06 -8.10 -16.04
C PHE A 319 31.83 -8.36 -16.94
N LEU A 320 31.21 -7.30 -17.46
CA LEU A 320 30.04 -7.40 -18.35
C LEU A 320 30.35 -7.96 -19.75
N GLN A 321 31.61 -8.20 -20.11
CA GLN A 321 31.94 -8.82 -21.41
C GLN A 321 31.84 -10.34 -21.32
N ASP A 322 32.62 -10.92 -20.42
CA ASP A 322 32.86 -12.36 -20.39
C ASP A 322 32.59 -12.98 -19.01
N GLY A 323 32.03 -12.23 -18.05
CA GLY A 323 31.78 -12.67 -16.67
C GLY A 323 33.05 -12.85 -15.84
N THR A 324 34.20 -12.36 -16.32
CA THR A 324 35.50 -12.55 -15.68
C THR A 324 35.98 -11.31 -14.95
N PHE A 325 36.60 -11.50 -13.79
CA PHE A 325 37.25 -10.44 -13.03
C PHE A 325 38.41 -10.99 -12.17
N ARG A 326 39.18 -10.10 -11.54
CA ARG A 326 40.24 -10.44 -10.59
C ARG A 326 39.95 -9.79 -9.25
N ARG A 327 40.26 -10.50 -8.15
CA ARG A 327 40.20 -9.89 -6.81
C ARG A 327 41.30 -8.84 -6.68
N VAL A 328 41.10 -7.88 -5.77
CA VAL A 328 42.13 -6.89 -5.46
C VAL A 328 43.35 -7.61 -4.88
N GLY A 329 44.51 -7.40 -5.50
CA GLY A 329 45.77 -8.05 -5.12
C GLY A 329 45.96 -9.49 -5.65
N GLU A 330 45.05 -10.02 -6.47
CA GLU A 330 45.14 -11.36 -7.06
C GLU A 330 45.36 -11.29 -8.57
N GLU A 331 46.22 -12.14 -9.13
CA GLU A 331 46.39 -12.26 -10.59
C GLU A 331 45.46 -13.27 -11.23
N HIS A 332 44.87 -14.16 -10.43
CA HIS A 332 43.96 -15.20 -10.91
C HIS A 332 42.61 -14.61 -11.33
N GLU A 333 42.16 -15.00 -12.52
CA GLU A 333 40.85 -14.62 -13.03
C GLU A 333 39.77 -15.59 -12.55
N ILE A 334 38.66 -15.02 -12.09
CA ILE A 334 37.49 -15.72 -11.61
C ILE A 334 36.39 -15.48 -12.65
N HIS A 335 35.75 -16.55 -13.10
CA HIS A 335 34.57 -16.48 -13.97
C HIS A 335 33.31 -16.77 -13.16
N VAL A 336 32.30 -15.92 -13.32
CA VAL A 336 30.99 -16.08 -12.70
C VAL A 336 29.89 -15.73 -13.69
N ASP A 337 28.75 -16.38 -13.54
CA ASP A 337 27.54 -16.11 -14.32
C ASP A 337 26.55 -15.32 -13.45
N VAL A 338 26.48 -14.01 -13.66
CA VAL A 338 25.59 -13.15 -12.88
C VAL A 338 24.82 -12.21 -13.78
N ARG A 339 23.49 -12.19 -13.61
CA ARG A 339 22.65 -11.17 -14.21
C ARG A 339 22.84 -9.84 -13.50
N VAL A 340 23.04 -8.75 -14.25
CA VAL A 340 23.18 -7.40 -13.69
C VAL A 340 21.91 -6.60 -13.92
N ILE A 341 21.37 -6.04 -12.84
CA ILE A 341 20.34 -5.01 -12.88
C ILE A 341 20.98 -3.73 -12.33
N ALA A 342 20.90 -2.62 -13.06
CA ALA A 342 21.46 -1.35 -12.62
C ALA A 342 20.36 -0.30 -12.49
N SER A 343 20.48 0.62 -11.54
CA SER A 343 19.60 1.78 -11.45
C SER A 343 20.37 3.10 -11.44
N THR A 344 19.70 4.14 -11.91
CA THR A 344 20.24 5.50 -11.95
C THR A 344 19.15 6.53 -11.78
N ARG A 345 19.49 7.65 -11.14
CA ARG A 345 18.68 8.88 -11.14
C ARG A 345 19.02 9.83 -12.28
N HIS A 346 20.22 9.69 -12.84
CA HIS A 346 20.73 10.52 -13.93
C HIS A 346 20.50 9.84 -15.27
N ASN A 347 20.34 10.65 -16.31
CA ASN A 347 20.38 10.16 -17.67
C ASN A 347 21.83 9.77 -18.03
N LEU A 348 22.08 8.47 -18.24
CA LEU A 348 23.43 7.99 -18.54
C LEU A 348 23.93 8.48 -19.90
N ALA A 349 23.05 8.77 -20.85
CA ALA A 349 23.44 9.32 -22.15
C ALA A 349 24.10 10.71 -21.99
N ASP A 350 23.53 11.57 -21.14
CA ASP A 350 24.07 12.90 -20.87
C ASP A 350 25.40 12.82 -20.07
N LEU A 351 25.51 11.83 -19.17
CA LEU A 351 26.77 11.57 -18.46
C LEU A 351 27.86 11.02 -19.38
N ALA A 352 27.48 10.26 -20.41
CA ALA A 352 28.40 9.77 -21.43
C ALA A 352 28.92 10.92 -22.30
N GLU A 353 28.03 11.80 -22.77
CA GLU A 353 28.41 12.98 -23.56
C GLU A 353 29.35 13.92 -22.78
N SER A 354 29.11 14.08 -21.47
CA SER A 354 29.97 14.86 -20.58
C SER A 354 31.24 14.14 -20.10
N ARG A 355 31.53 12.94 -20.63
CA ARG A 355 32.70 12.08 -20.29
C ARG A 355 32.82 11.72 -18.81
N ARG A 356 31.73 11.78 -18.06
CA ARG A 356 31.68 11.33 -16.66
C ARG A 356 31.35 9.83 -16.56
N PHE A 357 30.68 9.32 -17.57
CA PHE A 357 30.39 7.90 -17.73
C PHE A 357 30.97 7.41 -19.04
N ARG A 358 31.49 6.19 -19.10
CA ARG A 358 32.04 5.66 -20.35
C ARG A 358 30.93 5.22 -21.30
N GLU A 359 31.05 5.64 -22.57
CA GLU A 359 30.11 5.27 -23.64
C GLU A 359 30.01 3.74 -23.83
N ASP A 360 31.14 3.04 -23.80
CA ASP A 360 31.19 1.58 -23.98
C ASP A 360 30.43 0.81 -22.89
N LEU A 361 30.52 1.27 -21.63
CA LEU A 361 29.77 0.72 -20.52
C LEU A 361 28.27 1.04 -20.64
N PHE A 362 27.93 2.27 -21.05
CA PHE A 362 26.54 2.66 -21.27
C PHE A 362 25.85 1.75 -22.28
N TYR A 363 26.46 1.49 -23.45
CA TYR A 363 25.86 0.63 -24.46
C TYR A 363 25.69 -0.84 -24.00
N ARG A 364 26.54 -1.34 -23.10
CA ARG A 364 26.40 -2.67 -22.51
C ARG A 364 25.32 -2.76 -21.42
N LEU A 365 25.07 -1.68 -20.69
CA LEU A 365 24.02 -1.62 -19.68
C LEU A 365 22.65 -1.31 -20.30
N ASN A 366 22.60 -0.46 -21.33
CA ASN A 366 21.39 0.02 -21.99
C ASN A 366 20.86 -0.98 -23.03
N VAL A 367 20.88 -2.28 -22.71
CA VAL A 367 20.34 -3.35 -23.57
C VAL A 367 18.82 -3.45 -23.35
N LEU A 368 18.41 -3.55 -22.08
CA LEU A 368 17.02 -3.51 -21.67
C LEU A 368 16.83 -2.32 -20.74
N THR A 369 15.84 -1.47 -21.01
CA THR A 369 15.66 -0.22 -20.24
C THR A 369 14.22 -0.07 -19.77
N LEU A 370 14.07 0.27 -18.49
CA LEU A 370 12.81 0.60 -17.84
C LEU A 370 12.91 1.99 -17.24
N ARG A 371 11.99 2.86 -17.62
CA ARG A 371 11.90 4.20 -17.05
C ARG A 371 10.71 4.29 -16.11
N ILE A 372 10.96 4.51 -14.82
CA ILE A 372 9.91 4.72 -13.82
C ILE A 372 9.49 6.20 -13.86
N PRO A 373 8.22 6.50 -14.17
CA PRO A 373 7.75 7.87 -14.16
C PRO A 373 7.67 8.41 -12.71
N PRO A 374 8.03 9.68 -12.49
CA PRO A 374 7.88 10.33 -11.20
C PRO A 374 6.39 10.44 -10.82
N LEU A 375 6.09 10.58 -9.54
CA LEU A 375 4.72 10.58 -9.01
C LEU A 375 3.86 11.71 -9.61
N ARG A 376 4.45 12.87 -9.87
CA ARG A 376 3.78 14.00 -10.57
C ARG A 376 3.27 13.68 -11.98
N GLU A 377 3.86 12.69 -12.66
CA GLU A 377 3.39 12.25 -13.98
C GLU A 377 2.28 11.18 -13.88
N ARG A 378 1.92 10.75 -12.67
CA ARG A 378 0.89 9.75 -12.41
C ARG A 378 0.03 10.13 -11.19
N PRO A 379 -0.68 11.29 -11.24
CA PRO A 379 -1.45 11.79 -10.11
C PRO A 379 -2.55 10.82 -9.68
N SER A 380 -3.12 10.03 -10.60
CA SER A 380 -4.12 9.01 -10.29
C SER A 380 -3.60 7.89 -9.36
N ASP A 381 -2.27 7.71 -9.26
CA ASP A 381 -1.67 6.73 -8.37
C ASP A 381 -1.50 7.25 -6.93
N VAL A 382 -1.67 8.55 -6.70
CA VAL A 382 -1.50 9.15 -5.36
C VAL A 382 -2.53 8.62 -4.38
N GLN A 383 -3.80 8.53 -4.77
CA GLN A 383 -4.87 8.01 -3.92
C GLN A 383 -4.59 6.57 -3.43
N PRO A 384 -4.41 5.57 -4.31
CA PRO A 384 -4.19 4.20 -3.85
C PRO A 384 -2.88 4.03 -3.08
N LEU A 385 -1.84 4.83 -3.38
CA LEU A 385 -0.61 4.86 -2.59
C LEU A 385 -0.82 5.47 -1.20
N LEU A 386 -1.63 6.53 -1.08
CA LEU A 386 -2.00 7.12 0.20
C LEU A 386 -2.74 6.10 1.08
N GLU A 387 -3.73 5.41 0.52
CA GLU A 387 -4.48 4.37 1.23
C GLU A 387 -3.59 3.22 1.70
N LEU A 388 -2.64 2.79 0.85
CA LEU A 388 -1.61 1.82 1.20
C LEU A 388 -0.77 2.29 2.39
N PHE A 389 -0.19 3.49 2.33
CA PHE A 389 0.69 3.99 3.39
C PHE A 389 -0.06 4.25 4.70
N ILE A 390 -1.31 4.72 4.64
CA ILE A 390 -2.15 4.87 5.83
C ILE A 390 -2.35 3.51 6.49
N THR A 391 -2.79 2.52 5.72
CA THR A 391 -3.05 1.17 6.23
C THR A 391 -1.78 0.54 6.81
N LYS A 392 -0.66 0.68 6.10
CA LYS A 392 0.68 0.22 6.53
C LYS A 392 1.06 0.79 7.89
N HIS A 393 0.91 2.10 8.08
CA HIS A 393 1.34 2.78 9.31
C HIS A 393 0.34 2.62 10.44
N CYS A 394 -0.97 2.65 10.18
CA CYS A 394 -2.00 2.33 11.16
C CYS A 394 -1.80 0.94 11.76
N ASN A 395 -1.55 -0.08 10.92
CA ASN A 395 -1.26 -1.44 11.39
C ASN A 395 0.00 -1.51 12.26
N LYS A 396 1.05 -0.76 11.91
CA LYS A 396 2.30 -0.70 12.69
C LYS A 396 2.14 0.04 14.02
N LEU A 397 1.33 1.09 14.04
CA LEU A 397 1.09 1.93 15.22
C LEU A 397 -0.04 1.37 16.11
N GLY A 398 -0.77 0.34 15.66
CA GLY A 398 -1.94 -0.19 16.36
C GLY A 398 -3.11 0.79 16.37
N MET A 399 -3.22 1.65 15.36
CA MET A 399 -4.26 2.67 15.24
C MET A 399 -5.36 2.22 14.28
N LEU A 400 -6.58 2.70 14.51
CA LEU A 400 -7.65 2.60 13.53
C LEU A 400 -7.38 3.54 12.34
N LYS A 401 -7.90 3.18 11.17
CA LYS A 401 -7.76 3.99 9.95
C LYS A 401 -8.58 5.29 10.12
N PRO A 402 -7.96 6.49 10.03
CA PRO A 402 -8.69 7.74 10.11
C PRO A 402 -9.53 8.00 8.86
N LYS A 403 -10.59 8.79 9.01
CA LYS A 403 -11.38 9.32 7.89
C LYS A 403 -10.59 10.40 7.16
N LEU A 404 -10.62 10.41 5.84
CA LEU A 404 -9.95 11.43 5.03
C LEU A 404 -10.89 12.61 4.76
N THR A 405 -10.37 13.84 4.79
CA THR A 405 -11.14 15.01 4.31
C THR A 405 -11.20 15.02 2.78
N ASP A 406 -12.33 15.46 2.21
CA ASP A 406 -12.55 15.43 0.76
C ASP A 406 -11.47 16.19 -0.05
N ASP A 407 -10.98 17.32 0.48
CA ASP A 407 -9.97 18.19 -0.16
C ASP A 407 -8.52 17.65 -0.03
N LEU A 408 -8.30 16.62 0.78
CA LEU A 408 -6.97 16.03 0.99
C LEU A 408 -6.42 15.46 -0.33
N LEU A 409 -7.24 14.65 -1.01
CA LEU A 409 -6.81 13.96 -2.23
C LEU A 409 -6.51 14.94 -3.37
N ASP A 410 -7.30 15.99 -3.52
CA ASP A 410 -7.11 17.00 -4.56
C ASP A 410 -5.79 17.75 -4.35
N LYS A 411 -5.52 18.20 -3.13
CA LYS A 411 -4.27 18.90 -2.80
C LYS A 411 -3.04 18.00 -2.93
N LEU A 412 -3.11 16.75 -2.46
CA LEU A 412 -2.01 15.80 -2.60
C LEU A 412 -1.76 15.44 -4.08
N SER A 413 -2.80 15.37 -4.90
CA SER A 413 -2.67 15.06 -6.33
C SER A 413 -2.04 16.19 -7.15
N GLN A 414 -2.18 17.44 -6.71
CA GLN A 414 -1.59 18.62 -7.36
C GLN A 414 -0.12 18.88 -6.95
N TYR A 415 0.33 18.27 -5.86
CA TYR A 415 1.69 18.47 -5.36
C TYR A 415 2.74 17.79 -6.27
N GLN A 416 3.92 18.39 -6.38
CA GLN A 416 4.96 17.95 -7.32
C GLN A 416 5.75 16.71 -6.87
N TRP A 417 5.67 16.37 -5.58
CA TRP A 417 6.35 15.21 -4.99
C TRP A 417 7.84 15.06 -5.38
N PRO A 418 8.71 16.04 -5.04
CA PRO A 418 10.14 15.98 -5.38
C PRO A 418 10.86 14.75 -4.81
N GLY A 419 10.38 14.17 -3.70
CA GLY A 419 10.89 12.90 -3.16
C GLY A 419 10.03 11.67 -3.51
N ASN A 420 9.13 11.80 -4.48
CA ASN A 420 8.25 10.74 -5.00
C ASN A 420 7.53 9.96 -3.88
N MET A 421 7.46 8.63 -4.00
CA MET A 421 6.74 7.77 -3.05
C MET A 421 7.39 7.75 -1.66
N ARG A 422 8.71 7.94 -1.58
CA ARG A 422 9.42 8.01 -0.29
C ARG A 422 9.01 9.24 0.51
N GLN A 423 8.81 10.38 -0.16
CA GLN A 423 8.28 11.57 0.47
C GLN A 423 6.85 11.36 0.92
N LEU A 424 5.99 10.79 0.08
CA LEU A 424 4.60 10.49 0.44
C LEU A 424 4.53 9.55 1.67
N ASP A 425 5.28 8.44 1.68
CA ASP A 425 5.34 7.47 2.80
C ASP A 425 5.71 8.16 4.12
N ASN A 426 6.76 8.99 4.09
CA ASN A 426 7.22 9.73 5.27
C ASN A 426 6.23 10.81 5.74
N MET A 427 5.60 11.52 4.80
CA MET A 427 4.62 12.56 5.12
C MET A 427 3.34 11.96 5.70
N VAL A 428 2.90 10.79 5.21
CA VAL A 428 1.77 10.06 5.78
C VAL A 428 2.09 9.60 7.21
N LEU A 429 3.27 9.01 7.44
CA LEU A 429 3.69 8.61 8.79
C LEU A 429 3.65 9.80 9.75
N ARG A 430 4.23 10.94 9.35
CA ARG A 430 4.23 12.16 10.15
C ARG A 430 2.82 12.66 10.42
N ALA A 431 1.98 12.72 9.39
CA ALA A 431 0.61 13.19 9.49
C ALA A 431 -0.22 12.33 10.45
N LEU A 432 -0.03 11.00 10.45
CA LEU A 432 -0.67 10.08 11.39
C LEU A 432 -0.19 10.24 12.84
N THR A 433 1.05 10.69 13.06
CA THR A 433 1.55 10.96 14.42
C THR A 433 1.12 12.31 14.97
N GLU A 434 0.74 13.25 14.10
CA GLU A 434 0.31 14.61 14.46
C GLU A 434 -1.22 14.76 14.48
N ILE A 435 -1.98 13.72 14.09
CA ILE A 435 -3.43 13.78 14.03
C ILE A 435 -4.06 13.89 15.42
N GLU A 436 -4.96 14.85 15.59
CA GLU A 436 -5.83 14.97 16.76
C GLU A 436 -7.24 14.50 16.37
N GLY A 437 -7.66 13.33 16.89
CA GLY A 437 -8.96 12.72 16.59
C GLY A 437 -8.93 11.77 15.38
N ASP A 438 -10.09 11.56 14.76
CA ASP A 438 -10.30 10.50 13.75
C ASP A 438 -10.28 11.00 12.30
N VAL A 439 -9.95 12.27 12.04
CA VAL A 439 -10.03 12.89 10.70
C VAL A 439 -8.66 13.40 10.26
N LEU A 440 -8.16 12.83 9.16
CA LEU A 440 -6.90 13.21 8.54
C LEU A 440 -7.14 14.28 7.46
N GLY A 441 -6.73 15.51 7.78
CA GLY A 441 -6.73 16.65 6.85
C GLY A 441 -5.37 16.88 6.17
N ILE A 442 -5.27 17.96 5.39
CA ILE A 442 -4.02 18.34 4.72
C ILE A 442 -2.99 19.02 5.64
N GLU A 443 -3.44 19.67 6.71
CA GLU A 443 -2.58 20.45 7.61
C GLU A 443 -1.37 19.65 8.15
N PRO A 444 -1.55 18.41 8.66
CA PRO A 444 -0.45 17.63 9.23
C PRO A 444 0.60 17.16 8.19
N PHE A 445 0.29 17.24 6.89
CA PHE A 445 1.27 16.93 5.85
C PHE A 445 2.34 18.02 5.77
N HIS A 446 2.06 19.26 6.21
CA HIS A 446 2.97 20.39 6.13
C HIS A 446 3.63 20.48 4.74
N LEU A 447 2.82 20.39 3.68
CA LEU A 447 3.33 20.50 2.31
C LEU A 447 4.14 21.80 2.22
N PRO A 448 5.46 21.74 1.93
CA PRO A 448 6.23 22.93 1.66
C PRO A 448 5.45 23.72 0.62
N GLN A 449 5.05 24.94 0.96
CA GLN A 449 4.60 25.85 -0.08
C GLN A 449 5.81 25.94 -1.01
N VAL A 450 5.69 25.30 -2.16
CA VAL A 450 6.55 25.66 -3.28
C VAL A 450 6.11 27.07 -3.55
N ASP A 451 6.76 28.04 -2.90
CA ASP A 451 6.83 29.40 -3.39
C ASP A 451 7.05 29.20 -4.87
N SER A 452 6.04 29.51 -5.66
CA SER A 452 6.08 29.32 -7.09
C SER A 452 7.20 30.21 -7.61
N VAL A 453 8.43 29.69 -7.65
CA VAL A 453 9.59 30.30 -8.34
C VAL A 453 9.37 30.21 -9.87
N SER A 454 8.13 29.94 -10.29
CA SER A 454 7.68 29.86 -11.67
C SER A 454 6.25 30.39 -11.82
N SER A 455 5.87 31.44 -11.08
CA SER A 455 5.16 32.53 -11.75
C SER A 455 6.22 33.42 -12.40
N ALA A 456 6.69 33.01 -13.59
CA ALA A 456 7.04 34.02 -14.57
C ALA A 456 5.85 34.98 -14.61
N PRO A 457 6.06 36.32 -14.50
CA PRO A 457 4.94 37.25 -14.62
C PRO A 457 4.20 36.86 -15.90
N SER A 458 2.89 36.58 -15.79
CA SER A 458 2.05 36.26 -16.93
C SER A 458 2.28 37.33 -17.99
N ILE A 459 3.01 36.99 -19.05
CA ILE A 459 3.25 37.91 -20.15
C ILE A 459 1.88 38.11 -20.78
N ASN A 460 1.34 39.33 -20.65
CA ASN A 460 0.14 39.71 -21.37
C ASN A 460 0.51 39.72 -22.86
N LEU A 461 -0.06 38.78 -23.63
CA LEU A 461 0.24 38.59 -25.05
C LEU A 461 -0.73 39.38 -25.95
N ASP A 462 -1.60 40.19 -25.36
CA ASP A 462 -2.51 41.07 -26.09
C ASP A 462 -1.78 42.34 -26.54
N GLY A 463 -1.52 42.47 -27.84
CA GLY A 463 -0.92 43.67 -28.43
C GLY A 463 0.01 43.39 -29.61
N SER A 464 0.68 44.44 -30.12
CA SER A 464 1.75 44.26 -31.09
C SER A 464 3.04 43.79 -30.41
N LEU A 465 3.96 43.16 -31.15
CA LEU A 465 5.25 42.68 -30.60
C LEU A 465 6.04 43.80 -29.90
N ASP A 466 5.94 45.03 -30.43
CA ASP A 466 6.60 46.21 -29.84
C ASP A 466 5.98 46.60 -28.50
N ASP A 467 4.67 46.42 -28.32
CA ASP A 467 3.97 46.74 -27.07
C ASP A 467 4.30 45.70 -25.99
N ILE A 468 4.29 44.41 -26.36
CA ILE A 468 4.65 43.29 -25.47
C ILE A 468 6.11 43.44 -25.00
N MET A 469 7.02 43.80 -25.91
CA MET A 469 8.44 44.03 -25.59
C MET A 469 8.64 45.21 -24.65
N LYS A 470 7.94 46.33 -24.86
CA LYS A 470 8.00 47.51 -23.98
C LYS A 470 7.47 47.23 -22.59
N GLU A 471 6.37 46.50 -22.50
CA GLU A 471 5.75 46.16 -21.21
C GLU A 471 6.64 45.21 -20.40
N TYR A 472 7.20 44.20 -21.05
CA TYR A 472 8.16 43.30 -20.42
C TYR A 472 9.44 44.04 -19.99
N GLU A 473 9.95 44.92 -20.85
CA GLU A 473 11.14 45.73 -20.53
C GLU A 473 10.89 46.68 -19.35
N SER A 474 9.73 47.32 -19.29
CA SER A 474 9.32 48.18 -18.16
C SER A 474 9.29 47.39 -16.84
N GLN A 475 8.67 46.20 -16.83
CA GLN A 475 8.59 45.36 -15.63
C GLN A 475 9.97 44.89 -15.14
N VAL A 476 10.86 44.53 -16.07
CA VAL A 476 12.25 44.14 -15.75
C VAL A 476 13.02 45.33 -15.18
N LEU A 477 12.89 46.51 -15.78
CA LEU A 477 13.55 47.73 -15.31
C LEU A 477 13.04 48.19 -13.94
N ASP A 478 11.74 48.08 -13.66
CA ASP A 478 11.13 48.45 -12.38
C ASP A 478 11.63 47.55 -11.23
N ARG A 479 11.62 46.22 -11.42
CA ARG A 479 12.18 45.27 -10.44
C ARG A 479 13.66 45.52 -10.19
N LEU A 480 14.45 45.72 -11.24
CA LEU A 480 15.88 45.96 -11.10
C LEU A 480 16.16 47.32 -10.45
N PHE A 481 15.33 48.33 -10.67
CA PHE A 481 15.47 49.65 -10.07
C PHE A 481 15.28 49.61 -8.54
N GLN A 482 14.45 48.71 -8.01
CA GLN A 482 14.32 48.48 -6.55
C GLN A 482 15.65 48.06 -5.92
N SER A 483 16.39 47.17 -6.60
CA SER A 483 17.71 46.69 -6.14
C SER A 483 18.86 47.64 -6.49
N PHE A 484 18.71 48.48 -7.52
CA PHE A 484 19.72 49.42 -8.00
C PHE A 484 19.09 50.80 -8.32
N PRO A 485 18.86 51.67 -7.32
CA PRO A 485 18.10 52.93 -7.46
C PRO A 485 18.88 54.07 -8.15
N SER A 486 19.78 53.73 -9.06
CA SER A 486 20.57 54.67 -9.85
C SER A 486 20.70 54.16 -11.29
N SER A 487 20.34 55.00 -12.25
CA SER A 487 20.49 54.74 -13.69
C SER A 487 21.90 54.25 -14.07
N ARG A 488 22.93 54.77 -13.39
CA ARG A 488 24.34 54.41 -13.61
C ARG A 488 24.70 53.03 -13.07
N LYS A 489 24.09 52.62 -11.96
CA LYS A 489 24.25 51.27 -11.37
C LYS A 489 23.49 50.22 -12.18
N LEU A 490 22.26 50.55 -12.58
CA LEU A 490 21.43 49.71 -13.44
C LEU A 490 22.10 49.46 -14.80
N ALA A 491 22.67 50.51 -15.40
CA ALA A 491 23.41 50.43 -16.66
C ALA A 491 24.66 49.56 -16.58
N LYS A 492 25.40 49.65 -15.47
CA LYS A 492 26.55 48.77 -15.24
C LYS A 492 26.13 47.30 -15.06
N ARG A 493 24.98 47.03 -14.43
CA ARG A 493 24.46 45.67 -14.21
C ARG A 493 23.92 45.01 -15.48
N LEU A 494 23.26 45.81 -16.32
CA LEU A 494 22.65 45.38 -17.59
C LEU A 494 23.63 45.43 -18.77
N ASN A 495 24.83 45.97 -18.57
CA ASN A 495 25.86 46.13 -19.60
C ASN A 495 25.40 46.97 -20.81
N VAL A 496 24.66 48.06 -20.53
CA VAL A 496 24.12 48.99 -21.54
C VAL A 496 24.59 50.41 -21.20
N SER A 497 24.57 51.32 -22.18
CA SER A 497 24.91 52.73 -21.95
C SER A 497 23.98 53.37 -20.92
N HIS A 498 24.56 54.25 -20.09
CA HIS A 498 23.82 55.03 -19.09
C HIS A 498 22.72 55.88 -19.74
N THR A 499 22.95 56.41 -20.93
CA THR A 499 22.00 57.24 -21.68
C THR A 499 20.79 56.43 -22.14
N SER A 500 20.98 55.20 -22.62
CA SER A 500 19.86 54.34 -23.05
C SER A 500 18.95 53.95 -21.88
N ILE A 501 19.51 53.61 -20.72
CA ILE A 501 18.71 53.28 -19.53
C ILE A 501 18.05 54.52 -18.91
N ALA A 502 18.72 55.67 -18.92
CA ALA A 502 18.12 56.93 -18.45
C ALA A 502 16.93 57.37 -19.31
N ASN A 503 16.99 57.14 -20.63
CA ASN A 503 15.88 57.39 -21.54
C ASN A 503 14.74 56.40 -21.30
N LYS A 504 15.03 55.10 -21.23
CA LYS A 504 14.01 54.06 -20.98
C LYS A 504 13.30 54.22 -19.62
N LEU A 505 14.02 54.55 -18.55
CA LEU A 505 13.40 54.85 -17.25
C LEU A 505 12.49 56.08 -17.29
N ARG A 506 12.81 57.07 -18.14
CA ARG A 506 11.98 58.27 -18.35
C ARG A 506 10.74 57.94 -19.17
N ASP A 507 10.89 57.17 -20.24
CA ASP A 507 9.82 56.76 -21.14
C ASP A 507 8.80 55.87 -20.43
N TYR A 508 9.25 54.99 -19.51
CA TYR A 508 8.39 54.13 -18.70
C TYR A 508 7.92 54.75 -17.38
N GLY A 509 8.29 56.02 -17.09
CA GLY A 509 7.82 56.72 -15.89
C GLY A 509 8.36 56.21 -14.55
N ILE A 510 9.41 55.38 -14.55
CA ILE A 510 10.00 54.77 -13.36
C ILE A 510 10.86 55.82 -12.64
N ARG A 511 10.37 56.34 -11.50
CA ARG A 511 11.06 57.32 -10.66
C ARG A 511 11.30 56.78 -9.26
N LYS A 512 12.32 57.32 -8.60
CA LYS A 512 12.58 57.07 -7.19
C LYS A 512 11.39 57.58 -6.37
N ARG A 513 10.68 56.67 -5.69
CA ARG A 513 9.69 57.02 -4.66
C ARG A 513 10.38 57.69 -3.47
#